data_AF-A0A9D6WSM5-F1
#
_entry.id   AF-A0A9D6WSM5-F1
#
_cell.length_a   1.000
_cell.length_b   1.000
_cell.length_c   1.000
_cell.angle_alpha   90.00
_cell.angle_beta   90.00
_cell.angle_gamma   90.00
#
_symmetry.space_group_name_H-M   'P 1'
#
loop_
_entity.id
_entity.type
_entity.pdbx_description
1 polymer ?
#
loop_
_entity_poly.entity_id
_entity_poly.type
_entity_poly.pdbx_seq_one_letter_code
_entity_poly.pdbx_strand_id
1 'polypeptide(L)'
;DIIVPIHTVAVLGTTDERVADPEHLTIEPWEIELLLREGDQLVPGVSRARFVRAWAGVRPLYQEHYNGASRDATRDLTLLDHQARDGVAGLLTILGGKWTTFRLMAEITLNKACEYLGAQKPCITAQTVVPGVEHGPYWLGHRLHEVEENYLQSELICECELVTRYARDVGKCRAPSSNLFARRFASRCATGNGTMPGRILHVSRGGNSSVVSQQ
;
A
#
# COMPACT_ATOMS: atom_id res chain seq x y z
N ASP A 1 -13.34 -10.39 2.47
CA ASP A 1 -12.09 -9.73 2.02
C ASP A 1 -12.10 -9.43 0.53
N ILE A 2 -11.14 -8.65 0.05
CA ILE A 2 -10.95 -8.36 -1.38
C ILE A 2 -9.78 -9.19 -1.94
N ILE A 3 -9.91 -9.62 -3.19
CA ILE A 3 -8.84 -10.22 -3.98
C ILE A 3 -8.58 -9.31 -5.17
N VAL A 4 -7.39 -8.72 -5.27
CA VAL A 4 -7.06 -7.73 -6.30
C VAL A 4 -5.87 -8.23 -7.12
N PRO A 5 -6.01 -8.44 -8.45
CA PRO A 5 -4.88 -8.78 -9.30
C PRO A 5 -3.92 -7.59 -9.40
N ILE A 6 -2.63 -7.84 -9.19
CA ILE A 6 -1.54 -6.88 -9.37
C ILE A 6 -0.40 -7.52 -10.17
N HIS A 7 -0.28 -7.14 -11.44
CA HIS A 7 0.62 -7.79 -12.38
C HIS A 7 0.41 -9.32 -12.44
N THR A 8 1.45 -10.12 -12.21
CA THR A 8 1.45 -11.59 -12.27
C THR A 8 0.98 -12.28 -10.98
N VAL A 9 0.56 -11.51 -9.98
CA VAL A 9 0.17 -11.99 -8.64
C VAL A 9 -1.13 -11.31 -8.19
N ALA A 10 -1.73 -11.75 -7.10
CA ALA A 10 -2.92 -11.12 -6.51
C ALA A 10 -2.66 -10.71 -5.06
N VAL A 11 -3.34 -9.68 -4.57
CA VAL A 11 -3.36 -9.29 -3.15
C VAL A 11 -4.67 -9.71 -2.51
N LEU A 12 -4.57 -10.28 -1.31
CA LEU A 12 -5.64 -10.55 -0.38
C LEU A 12 -5.52 -9.60 0.80
N GLY A 13 -6.65 -9.04 1.20
CA GLY A 13 -6.72 -8.19 2.37
C GLY A 13 -8.11 -7.64 2.62
N THR A 14 -8.30 -6.89 3.70
CA THR A 14 -7.31 -6.62 4.76
C THR A 14 -7.91 -6.96 6.11
N THR A 15 -7.08 -7.36 7.07
CA THR A 15 -7.47 -7.38 8.48
C THR A 15 -7.65 -5.95 9.02
N ASP A 16 -8.41 -5.83 10.12
CA ASP A 16 -8.61 -4.59 10.86
C ASP A 16 -8.36 -4.83 12.34
N GLU A 17 -7.16 -4.48 12.80
CA GLU A 17 -6.70 -4.71 14.17
C GLU A 17 -6.14 -3.44 14.78
N ARG A 18 -6.39 -3.25 16.08
CA ARG A 18 -5.78 -2.14 16.82
C ARG A 18 -4.30 -2.38 16.99
N VAL A 19 -3.54 -1.30 16.80
CA VAL A 19 -2.10 -1.31 17.01
C VAL A 19 -1.76 -0.29 18.10
N ALA A 20 -0.99 -0.72 19.09
CA ALA A 20 -0.50 0.13 20.17
C ALA A 20 0.68 1.01 19.72
N ASP A 21 1.63 0.43 18.98
CA ASP A 21 2.81 1.12 18.45
C ASP A 21 2.87 1.02 16.91
N PRO A 22 2.70 2.13 16.18
CA PRO A 22 2.73 2.12 14.71
C PRO A 22 4.13 1.85 14.13
N GLU A 23 5.21 2.00 14.89
CA GLU A 23 6.58 1.73 14.42
C GLU A 23 6.91 0.23 14.44
N HIS A 24 6.26 -0.53 15.34
CA HIS A 24 6.54 -1.95 15.56
C HIS A 24 5.37 -2.83 15.09
N LEU A 25 5.26 -2.96 13.76
CA LEU A 25 4.23 -3.78 13.13
C LEU A 25 4.72 -5.18 12.82
N THR A 26 4.12 -6.17 13.49
CA THR A 26 4.22 -7.58 13.13
C THR A 26 2.94 -8.04 12.44
N ILE A 27 3.05 -9.03 11.55
CA ILE A 27 1.89 -9.73 10.98
C ILE A 27 1.76 -11.02 11.74
N GLU A 28 0.63 -11.23 12.38
CA GLU A 28 0.41 -12.40 13.21
C GLU A 28 -0.08 -13.59 12.35
N PRO A 29 0.31 -14.84 12.69
CA PRO A 29 -0.06 -16.02 11.90
C PRO A 29 -1.57 -16.19 11.69
N TRP A 30 -2.38 -15.84 12.69
CA TRP A 30 -3.83 -15.95 12.64
C TRP A 30 -4.46 -15.00 11.61
N GLU A 31 -3.83 -13.84 11.33
CA GLU A 31 -4.30 -12.89 10.31
C GLU A 31 -4.19 -13.49 8.91
N ILE A 32 -3.11 -14.23 8.67
CA ILE A 32 -2.88 -14.93 7.41
C ILE A 32 -3.92 -16.05 7.25
N GLU A 33 -4.13 -16.85 8.30
CA GLU A 33 -5.11 -17.93 8.29
C GLU A 33 -6.53 -17.41 8.06
N LEU A 34 -6.90 -16.32 8.73
CA LEU A 34 -8.18 -15.64 8.53
C LEU A 34 -8.35 -15.24 7.07
N LEU A 35 -7.39 -14.50 6.51
CA LEU A 35 -7.47 -14.01 5.13
C LEU A 35 -7.59 -15.17 4.14
N LEU A 36 -6.88 -16.28 4.36
CA LEU A 36 -6.98 -17.46 3.48
C LEU A 36 -8.32 -18.16 3.56
N ARG A 37 -8.86 -18.31 4.77
CA ARG A 37 -10.17 -18.91 4.96
C ARG A 37 -11.25 -18.08 4.29
N GLU A 38 -11.24 -16.76 4.47
CA GLU A 38 -12.18 -15.86 3.80
C GLU A 38 -11.95 -15.82 2.27
N GLY A 39 -10.70 -15.91 1.84
CA GLY A 39 -10.33 -16.04 0.43
C GLY A 39 -10.89 -17.31 -0.21
N ASP A 40 -10.83 -18.45 0.47
CA ASP A 40 -11.34 -19.73 -0.04
C ASP A 40 -12.85 -19.73 -0.27
N GLN A 41 -13.59 -18.92 0.50
CA GLN A 41 -15.02 -18.72 0.28
C GLN A 41 -15.31 -17.95 -1.01
N LEU A 42 -14.40 -17.06 -1.43
CA LEU A 42 -14.53 -16.27 -2.66
C LEU A 42 -13.99 -17.01 -3.89
N VAL A 43 -12.83 -17.65 -3.74
CA VAL A 43 -12.13 -18.38 -4.79
C VAL A 43 -11.68 -19.73 -4.22
N PRO A 44 -12.43 -20.82 -4.48
CA PRO A 44 -12.12 -22.13 -3.92
C PRO A 44 -10.69 -22.59 -4.22
N GLY A 45 -9.93 -22.90 -3.17
CA GLY A 45 -8.57 -23.42 -3.25
C GLY A 45 -7.48 -22.36 -3.29
N VAL A 46 -7.81 -21.07 -3.12
CA VAL A 46 -6.83 -19.99 -2.99
C VAL A 46 -5.94 -20.17 -1.75
N SER A 47 -6.41 -20.86 -0.71
CA SER A 47 -5.62 -21.22 0.47
C SER A 47 -4.40 -22.08 0.17
N ARG A 48 -4.43 -22.83 -0.95
CA ARG A 48 -3.35 -23.69 -1.43
C ARG A 48 -2.35 -22.94 -2.32
N ALA A 49 -2.63 -21.66 -2.64
CA ALA A 49 -1.76 -20.83 -3.45
C ALA A 49 -0.43 -20.53 -2.73
N ARG A 50 0.63 -20.28 -3.50
CA ARG A 50 1.94 -19.95 -2.94
C ARG A 50 1.95 -18.52 -2.36
N PHE A 51 2.49 -18.38 -1.17
CA PHE A 51 2.78 -17.10 -0.52
C PHE A 51 4.13 -16.55 -0.94
N VAL A 52 4.15 -15.29 -1.34
CA VAL A 52 5.40 -14.62 -1.74
C VAL A 52 5.86 -13.61 -0.70
N ARG A 53 4.96 -12.72 -0.27
CA ARG A 53 5.23 -11.70 0.77
C ARG A 53 3.93 -11.29 1.44
N ALA A 54 4.09 -10.72 2.62
CA ALA A 54 3.06 -10.03 3.36
C ALA A 54 3.59 -8.65 3.80
N TRP A 55 2.71 -7.67 3.91
CA TRP A 55 3.03 -6.36 4.46
C TRP A 55 1.91 -5.89 5.38
N ALA A 56 2.27 -5.01 6.31
CA ALA A 56 1.33 -4.33 7.20
C ALA A 56 1.48 -2.83 7.01
N GLY A 57 0.35 -2.12 7.11
CA GLY A 57 0.33 -0.68 7.25
C GLY A 57 -0.66 -0.28 8.33
N VAL A 58 -0.47 0.90 8.90
CA VAL A 58 -1.36 1.47 9.92
C VAL A 58 -2.13 2.65 9.35
N ARG A 59 -3.42 2.69 9.66
CA ARG A 59 -4.34 3.78 9.35
C ARG A 59 -4.32 4.75 10.53
N PRO A 60 -3.86 6.00 10.34
CA PRO A 60 -3.94 7.03 11.36
C PRO A 60 -5.37 7.53 11.44
N LEU A 61 -6.15 6.95 12.36
CA LEU A 61 -7.54 7.37 12.58
C LEU A 61 -7.57 8.37 13.72
N TYR A 62 -8.23 9.51 13.48
CA TYR A 62 -8.38 10.57 14.47
C TYR A 62 -9.79 10.55 15.05
N GLN A 63 -9.89 10.74 16.37
CA GLN A 63 -11.15 10.99 17.06
C GLN A 63 -10.90 12.08 18.10
N GLU A 64 -11.73 13.12 18.07
CA GLU A 64 -11.64 14.25 19.00
C GLU A 64 -12.16 13.89 20.40
N HIS A 65 -13.12 12.96 20.49
CA HIS A 65 -13.66 12.43 21.75
C HIS A 65 -13.70 10.89 21.71
N TYR A 66 -12.83 10.26 22.50
CA TYR A 66 -12.69 8.80 22.56
C TYR A 66 -13.58 8.20 23.65
N ASN A 67 -14.72 7.61 23.25
CA ASN A 67 -15.70 7.03 24.20
C ASN A 67 -15.60 5.50 24.35
N GLY A 68 -14.44 4.90 24.09
CA GLY A 68 -14.18 3.46 24.34
C GLY A 68 -14.88 2.46 23.40
N ALA A 69 -15.85 2.87 22.58
CA ALA A 69 -16.51 2.03 21.58
C ALA A 69 -15.72 2.00 20.26
N SER A 70 -14.99 0.91 20.06
CA SER A 70 -13.90 0.75 19.09
C SER A 70 -14.27 0.53 17.60
N ARG A 71 -15.45 0.93 17.11
CA ARG A 71 -15.80 0.65 15.69
C ARG A 71 -16.08 1.86 14.80
N ASP A 72 -16.25 3.05 15.36
CA ASP A 72 -16.57 4.26 14.59
C ASP A 72 -15.49 5.34 14.73
N ALA A 73 -14.21 4.96 14.56
CA ALA A 73 -13.19 5.95 14.24
C ALA A 73 -13.41 6.41 12.79
N THR A 74 -13.84 7.65 12.63
CA THR A 74 -14.18 8.21 11.33
C THR A 74 -12.94 8.19 10.45
N ARG A 75 -13.05 7.57 9.27
CA ARG A 75 -12.02 7.61 8.21
C ARG A 75 -12.02 8.95 7.48
N ASP A 76 -12.71 9.92 8.05
CA ASP A 76 -12.96 11.20 7.44
C ASP A 76 -11.73 12.07 7.59
N LEU A 77 -11.60 12.98 6.65
CA LEU A 77 -10.55 13.99 6.67
C LEU A 77 -10.85 14.98 7.80
N THR A 78 -9.89 15.22 8.68
CA THR A 78 -9.94 16.30 9.66
C THR A 78 -8.80 17.27 9.43
N LEU A 79 -9.11 18.56 9.31
CA LEU A 79 -8.13 19.65 9.33
C LEU A 79 -8.25 20.37 10.66
N LEU A 80 -7.19 20.32 11.46
CA LEU A 80 -7.08 21.03 12.73
C LEU A 80 -6.45 22.41 12.50
N ASP A 81 -7.23 23.44 12.79
CA ASP A 81 -6.77 24.82 12.87
C ASP A 81 -6.34 25.13 14.31
N HIS A 82 -5.03 25.14 14.53
CA HIS A 82 -4.47 25.38 15.87
C HIS A 82 -4.61 26.83 16.31
N GLN A 83 -4.89 27.78 15.41
CA GLN A 83 -5.16 29.16 15.81
C GLN A 83 -6.53 29.26 16.48
N ALA A 84 -7.55 28.60 15.91
CA ALA A 84 -8.90 28.57 16.47
C ALA A 84 -8.98 27.67 17.71
N ARG A 85 -8.24 26.56 17.72
CA ARG A 85 -8.29 25.53 18.77
C ARG A 85 -7.40 25.85 19.97
N ASP A 86 -6.13 26.19 19.71
CA ASP A 86 -5.07 26.28 20.72
C ASP A 86 -4.44 27.69 20.82
N GLY A 87 -4.89 28.64 19.99
CA GLY A 87 -4.34 29.99 19.91
C GLY A 87 -2.99 30.10 19.19
N VAL A 88 -2.52 29.03 18.53
CA VAL A 88 -1.24 28.99 17.82
C VAL A 88 -1.43 29.31 16.33
N ALA A 89 -1.05 30.52 15.93
CA ALA A 89 -1.15 30.98 14.55
C ALA A 89 -0.18 30.24 13.61
N GLY A 90 -0.61 30.01 12.37
CA GLY A 90 0.22 29.45 11.30
C GLY A 90 0.48 27.95 11.37
N LEU A 91 -0.14 27.22 12.31
CA LEU A 91 -0.04 25.77 12.42
C LEU A 91 -1.36 25.11 11.98
N LEU A 92 -1.25 24.28 10.94
CA LEU A 92 -2.35 23.46 10.41
C LEU A 92 -1.93 21.99 10.44
N THR A 93 -2.78 21.14 10.99
CA THR A 93 -2.54 19.70 11.05
C THR A 93 -3.65 18.96 10.32
N ILE A 94 -3.28 18.15 9.34
CA ILE A 94 -4.21 17.29 8.60
C ILE A 94 -4.10 15.84 9.09
N LEU A 95 -5.24 15.24 9.41
CA LEU A 95 -5.34 13.88 9.95
C LEU A 95 -6.38 13.07 9.19
N GLY A 96 -6.19 11.76 9.16
CA GLY A 96 -7.11 10.83 8.52
C GLY A 96 -7.15 10.96 7.00
N GLY A 97 -8.36 10.77 6.46
CA GLY A 97 -8.59 10.74 5.02
C GLY A 97 -8.16 9.43 4.34
N LYS A 98 -8.61 9.25 3.10
CA LYS A 98 -8.28 8.09 2.26
C LYS A 98 -7.28 8.51 1.20
N TRP A 99 -6.49 7.55 0.72
CA TRP A 99 -5.63 7.77 -0.45
C TRP A 99 -6.45 8.30 -1.65
N THR A 100 -7.68 7.84 -1.83
CA THR A 100 -8.57 8.31 -2.91
C THR A 100 -8.97 9.78 -2.78
N THR A 101 -8.90 10.36 -1.58
CA THR A 101 -9.29 11.75 -1.29
C THR A 101 -8.08 12.68 -1.13
N PHE A 102 -6.85 12.22 -1.39
CA PHE A 102 -5.62 12.98 -1.15
C PHE A 102 -5.61 14.35 -1.86
N ARG A 103 -6.20 14.45 -3.06
CA ARG A 103 -6.28 15.72 -3.80
C ARG A 103 -7.18 16.73 -3.08
N LEU A 104 -8.34 16.27 -2.60
CA LEU A 104 -9.29 17.11 -1.83
C LEU A 104 -8.67 17.52 -0.48
N MET A 105 -7.95 16.62 0.16
CA MET A 105 -7.16 16.87 1.38
C MET A 105 -6.17 18.02 1.18
N ALA A 106 -5.39 17.97 0.09
CA ALA A 106 -4.43 19.01 -0.25
C ALA A 106 -5.13 20.35 -0.55
N GLU A 107 -6.24 20.33 -1.30
CA GLU A 107 -7.03 21.52 -1.63
C GLU A 107 -7.56 22.22 -0.37
N ILE A 108 -8.20 21.49 0.53
CA ILE A 108 -8.73 22.04 1.79
C ILE A 108 -7.62 22.64 2.65
N THR A 109 -6.49 21.92 2.78
CA THR A 109 -5.34 22.38 3.58
C THR A 109 -4.72 23.64 3.01
N LEU A 110 -4.48 23.68 1.70
CA LEU A 110 -3.84 24.83 1.05
C LEU A 110 -4.77 26.03 0.95
N ASN A 111 -6.07 25.84 0.76
CA ASN A 111 -7.03 26.94 0.82
C ASN A 111 -6.96 27.63 2.19
N LYS A 112 -6.93 26.84 3.27
CA LYS A 112 -6.78 27.38 4.63
C LYS A 112 -5.43 28.08 4.84
N ALA A 113 -4.34 27.51 4.33
CA ALA A 113 -3.02 28.15 4.38
C ALA A 113 -2.98 29.48 3.61
N CYS A 114 -3.63 29.55 2.44
CA CYS A 114 -3.75 30.77 1.63
C CYS A 114 -4.48 31.90 2.37
N GLU A 115 -5.53 31.58 3.14
CA GLU A 115 -6.22 32.55 4.01
C GLU A 115 -5.25 33.23 4.97
N TYR A 116 -4.38 32.48 5.65
CA TYR A 116 -3.38 33.05 6.58
C TYR A 116 -2.32 33.89 5.89
N LEU A 117 -1.94 33.51 4.68
CA LEU A 117 -0.93 34.21 3.89
C LEU A 117 -1.50 35.44 3.16
N GLY A 118 -2.81 35.68 3.24
CA GLY A 118 -3.48 36.74 2.47
C GLY A 118 -3.41 36.51 0.95
N ALA A 119 -3.20 35.27 0.52
CA ALA A 119 -3.09 34.90 -0.88
C ALA A 119 -4.45 34.47 -1.43
N GLN A 120 -4.87 35.05 -2.55
CA GLN A 120 -6.09 34.61 -3.25
C GLN A 120 -5.69 33.93 -4.55
N LYS A 121 -5.59 32.60 -4.52
CA LYS A 121 -5.37 31.78 -5.71
C LYS A 121 -6.37 30.61 -5.72
N PRO A 122 -7.20 30.47 -6.76
CA PRO A 122 -8.08 29.32 -6.87
C PRO A 122 -7.28 28.02 -7.04
N CYS A 123 -7.77 26.93 -6.46
CA CYS A 123 -7.17 25.61 -6.64
C CYS A 123 -7.41 25.10 -8.06
N ILE A 124 -6.33 24.83 -8.80
CA ILE A 124 -6.39 24.29 -10.17
C ILE A 124 -6.08 22.79 -10.27
N THR A 125 -5.84 22.13 -9.12
CA THR A 125 -5.36 20.75 -9.09
C THR A 125 -6.34 19.73 -9.67
N ALA A 126 -7.64 20.05 -9.70
CA ALA A 126 -8.66 19.22 -10.34
C ALA A 126 -8.49 19.15 -11.87
N GLN A 127 -7.88 20.16 -12.48
CA GLN A 127 -7.65 20.26 -13.92
C GLN A 127 -6.19 20.05 -14.31
N THR A 128 -5.29 20.05 -13.33
CA THR A 128 -3.86 19.89 -13.55
C THR A 128 -3.53 18.43 -13.76
N VAL A 129 -3.00 18.09 -14.93
CA VAL A 129 -2.54 16.74 -15.23
C VAL A 129 -1.27 16.44 -14.43
N VAL A 130 -1.23 15.27 -13.81
CA VAL A 130 -0.04 14.79 -13.09
C VAL A 130 1.07 14.50 -14.12
N PRO A 131 2.33 14.90 -13.90
CA PRO A 131 3.43 14.53 -14.79
C PRO A 131 3.53 13.00 -15.00
N GLY A 132 3.90 12.55 -16.21
CA GLY A 132 4.09 11.13 -16.51
C GLY A 132 2.85 10.35 -16.99
N VAL A 133 1.73 11.03 -17.24
CA VAL A 133 0.47 10.41 -17.74
C VAL A 133 0.51 10.11 -19.26
N GLU A 134 1.66 10.34 -19.92
CA GLU A 134 1.86 10.09 -21.35
C GLU A 134 1.74 8.62 -21.79
N HIS A 135 1.62 7.68 -20.85
CA HIS A 135 1.58 6.23 -21.09
C HIS A 135 0.17 5.62 -21.17
N GLY A 136 -0.80 6.29 -21.81
CA GLY A 136 -2.11 5.70 -22.12
C GLY A 136 -2.83 5.00 -20.95
N PRO A 137 -3.81 4.11 -21.20
CA PRO A 137 -4.41 3.29 -20.16
C PRO A 137 -3.42 2.22 -19.67
N TYR A 138 -3.32 2.06 -18.36
CA TYR A 138 -2.50 1.02 -17.76
C TYR A 138 -3.00 -0.39 -18.15
N TRP A 139 -2.12 -1.22 -18.68
CA TRP A 139 -2.40 -2.62 -19.00
C TRP A 139 -1.64 -3.57 -18.05
N LEU A 140 -2.37 -4.54 -17.48
CA LEU A 140 -1.87 -5.47 -16.46
C LEU A 140 -0.66 -6.28 -16.94
N GLY A 141 -0.66 -6.71 -18.20
CA GLY A 141 0.37 -7.60 -18.76
C GLY A 141 1.64 -6.91 -19.24
N HIS A 142 1.75 -5.57 -19.18
CA HIS A 142 2.87 -4.85 -19.81
C HIS A 142 4.25 -5.30 -19.31
N ARG A 143 4.37 -5.63 -18.01
CA ARG A 143 5.64 -6.09 -17.46
C ARG A 143 6.04 -7.48 -17.94
N LEU A 144 5.07 -8.39 -18.07
CA LEU A 144 5.36 -9.73 -18.59
C LEU A 144 5.75 -9.62 -20.07
N HIS A 145 5.01 -8.82 -20.82
CA HIS A 145 5.29 -8.56 -22.23
C HIS A 145 6.66 -7.91 -22.45
N GLU A 146 7.04 -6.92 -21.63
CA GLU A 146 8.38 -6.32 -21.67
C GLU A 146 9.47 -7.37 -21.40
N VAL A 147 9.20 -8.32 -20.48
CA VAL A 147 10.14 -9.41 -20.17
C VAL A 147 10.23 -10.39 -21.33
N GLU A 148 9.11 -10.77 -21.93
CA GLU A 148 9.08 -11.61 -23.12
C GLU A 148 9.82 -10.91 -24.26
N GLU A 149 9.43 -9.71 -24.69
CA GLU A 149 10.07 -9.02 -25.81
C GLU A 149 11.58 -8.77 -25.61
N ASN A 150 12.00 -8.28 -24.43
CA ASN A 150 13.38 -7.85 -24.22
C ASN A 150 14.30 -8.96 -23.69
N TYR A 151 13.76 -10.02 -23.08
CA TYR A 151 14.55 -11.08 -22.42
C TYR A 151 14.23 -12.48 -22.92
N LEU A 152 13.56 -12.62 -24.08
CA LEU A 152 13.38 -13.87 -24.86
C LEU A 152 14.67 -14.71 -25.00
N GLN A 153 15.85 -14.12 -24.81
CA GLN A 153 17.13 -14.83 -24.82
C GLN A 153 17.41 -15.69 -23.56
N SER A 154 16.57 -15.62 -22.52
CA SER A 154 16.77 -16.41 -21.30
C SER A 154 15.46 -16.93 -20.71
N GLU A 155 15.51 -18.16 -20.20
CA GLU A 155 14.36 -18.84 -19.60
C GLU A 155 13.82 -18.08 -18.38
N LEU A 156 12.49 -17.90 -18.31
CA LEU A 156 11.81 -17.36 -17.15
C LEU A 156 11.83 -18.41 -16.01
N ILE A 157 12.47 -18.07 -14.89
CA ILE A 157 12.57 -18.95 -13.70
C ILE A 157 11.35 -18.76 -12.79
N CYS A 158 10.89 -17.51 -12.64
CA CYS A 158 9.75 -17.18 -11.78
C CYS A 158 8.87 -16.10 -12.42
N GLU A 159 7.67 -16.46 -12.85
CA GLU A 159 6.66 -15.54 -13.40
C GLU A 159 6.20 -14.48 -12.38
N CYS A 160 6.11 -14.87 -11.11
CA CYS A 160 5.50 -14.05 -10.06
C CYS A 160 6.37 -12.87 -9.65
N GLU A 161 7.68 -13.02 -9.83
CA GLU A 161 8.68 -11.99 -9.54
C GLU A 161 9.39 -11.53 -10.84
N LEU A 162 8.93 -12.03 -11.99
CA LEU A 162 9.48 -11.79 -13.32
C LEU A 162 11.01 -11.99 -13.39
N VAL A 163 11.49 -13.08 -12.78
CA VAL A 163 12.93 -13.42 -12.72
C VAL A 163 13.30 -14.35 -13.86
N THR A 164 14.24 -13.93 -14.70
CA THR A 164 14.84 -14.77 -15.75
C THR A 164 16.15 -15.42 -15.28
N ARG A 165 16.56 -16.49 -15.96
CA ARG A 165 17.83 -17.19 -15.72
C ARG A 165 19.03 -16.25 -15.85
N TYR A 166 19.00 -15.39 -16.85
CA TYR A 166 19.99 -14.33 -17.01
C TYR A 166 20.03 -13.40 -15.79
N ALA A 167 18.88 -12.88 -15.34
CA ALA A 167 18.80 -11.97 -14.20
C ALA A 167 19.33 -12.60 -12.90
N ARG A 168 19.06 -13.89 -12.67
CA ARG A 168 19.62 -14.66 -11.55
C ARG A 168 21.15 -14.78 -11.67
N ASP A 169 21.63 -15.24 -12.82
CA ASP A 169 23.05 -15.61 -13.00
C ASP A 169 23.96 -14.38 -13.00
N VAL A 170 23.47 -13.22 -13.47
CA VAL A 170 24.22 -11.95 -13.46
C VAL A 170 23.96 -11.10 -12.22
N GLY A 171 23.19 -11.59 -11.25
CA GLY A 171 22.83 -10.85 -10.03
C GLY A 171 21.99 -9.59 -10.27
N LYS A 172 21.47 -9.37 -11.50
CA LYS A 172 20.53 -8.29 -11.85
C LYS A 172 19.07 -8.66 -11.56
N CYS A 173 18.84 -9.44 -10.52
CA CYS A 173 17.56 -9.47 -9.85
C CYS A 173 17.21 -8.01 -9.49
N ARG A 174 16.28 -7.40 -10.25
CA ARG A 174 15.90 -5.97 -10.15
C ARG A 174 15.14 -5.73 -8.84
N ALA A 175 15.80 -5.92 -7.71
CA ALA A 175 15.29 -5.49 -6.43
C ALA A 175 15.51 -3.98 -6.33
N PRO A 176 14.49 -3.17 -6.02
CA PRO A 176 14.71 -1.77 -5.69
C PRO A 176 15.72 -1.70 -4.54
N SER A 177 16.86 -1.07 -4.82
CA SER A 177 18.02 -1.01 -3.93
C SER A 177 17.71 -0.17 -2.70
N SER A 178 17.51 -0.83 -1.55
CA SER A 178 17.84 -0.35 -0.19
C SER A 178 17.28 -1.24 0.94
N ASN A 179 16.25 -2.06 0.70
CA ASN A 179 15.60 -2.80 1.78
C ASN A 179 16.07 -4.25 1.97
N LEU A 180 16.09 -4.73 3.22
CA LEU A 180 16.41 -6.12 3.62
C LEU A 180 15.66 -7.21 2.84
N PHE A 181 14.51 -6.86 2.26
CA PHE A 181 13.73 -7.71 1.36
C PHE A 181 14.47 -8.07 0.07
N ALA A 182 15.25 -7.13 -0.50
CA ALA A 182 16.10 -7.35 -1.66
C ALA A 182 17.19 -8.41 -1.39
N ARG A 183 17.72 -8.44 -0.16
CA ARG A 183 18.74 -9.40 0.26
C ARG A 183 18.19 -10.83 0.42
N ARG A 184 16.97 -10.97 0.97
CA ARG A 184 16.27 -12.28 1.02
C ARG A 184 15.83 -12.77 -0.37
N PHE A 185 15.55 -11.85 -1.29
CA PHE A 185 15.25 -12.16 -2.69
C PHE A 185 16.45 -12.78 -3.42
N ALA A 186 17.63 -12.16 -3.27
CA ALA A 186 18.88 -12.68 -3.83
C ALA A 186 19.24 -14.07 -3.30
N SER A 187 19.05 -14.33 -1.99
CA SER A 187 19.34 -15.65 -1.41
C SER A 187 18.37 -16.74 -1.88
N ARG A 188 17.11 -16.39 -2.17
CA ARG A 188 16.09 -17.35 -2.66
C ARG A 188 16.24 -17.68 -4.14
N CYS A 189 16.67 -16.72 -4.96
CA CYS A 189 16.98 -16.97 -6.37
C CYS A 189 18.15 -17.95 -6.54
N ALA A 190 19.11 -17.96 -5.60
CA ALA A 190 20.27 -18.85 -5.61
C ALA A 190 19.92 -20.33 -5.33
N THR A 191 18.82 -20.62 -4.62
CA THR A 191 18.51 -21.99 -4.13
C THR A 191 17.80 -22.92 -5.12
N GLY A 192 17.61 -22.54 -6.39
CA GLY A 192 17.42 -23.50 -7.49
C GLY A 192 16.20 -24.44 -7.45
N ASN A 193 15.18 -24.22 -6.62
CA ASN A 193 14.01 -25.09 -6.61
C ASN A 193 13.02 -24.74 -7.73
N GLY A 194 13.16 -25.47 -8.85
CA GLY A 194 12.09 -26.01 -9.71
C GLY A 194 11.11 -25.03 -10.37
N THR A 195 10.80 -25.30 -11.64
CA THR A 195 9.64 -24.77 -12.35
C THR A 195 8.43 -24.62 -11.42
N MET A 196 7.94 -23.39 -11.24
CA MET A 196 6.89 -23.08 -10.25
C MET A 196 5.55 -22.86 -10.97
N PRO A 197 4.62 -23.83 -10.97
CA PRO A 197 3.31 -23.62 -11.54
C PRO A 197 2.43 -22.79 -10.59
N GLY A 198 1.81 -21.74 -11.14
CA GLY A 198 0.45 -21.33 -10.77
C GLY A 198 0.26 -20.38 -9.59
N ARG A 199 -0.24 -19.18 -9.93
CA ARG A 199 -1.10 -18.19 -9.21
C ARG A 199 -0.84 -17.97 -7.71
N ILE A 200 -0.61 -16.71 -7.36
CA ILE A 200 0.06 -16.29 -6.13
C ILE A 200 -0.69 -15.19 -5.40
N LEU A 201 -0.57 -15.24 -4.07
CA LEU A 201 -1.23 -14.34 -3.16
C LEU A 201 -0.23 -13.51 -2.33
N HIS A 202 -0.53 -12.22 -2.21
CA HIS A 202 0.07 -11.29 -1.27
C HIS A 202 -0.90 -10.97 -0.16
N VAL A 203 -0.43 -10.83 1.07
CA VAL A 203 -1.30 -10.57 2.23
C VAL A 203 -1.03 -9.16 2.75
N SER A 204 -2.08 -8.33 2.80
CA SER A 204 -2.00 -6.95 3.30
C SER A 204 -2.75 -6.81 4.62
N ARG A 205 -2.04 -6.48 5.71
CA ARG A 205 -2.64 -6.06 6.98
C ARG A 205 -2.93 -4.55 6.96
N GLY A 206 -4.11 -4.16 7.43
CA GLY A 206 -4.43 -2.78 7.74
C GLY A 206 -4.68 -2.62 9.24
N GLY A 207 -3.67 -2.20 10.00
CA GLY A 207 -3.87 -1.82 11.40
C GLY A 207 -4.57 -0.47 11.52
N ASN A 208 -5.29 -0.23 12.60
CA ASN A 208 -5.78 1.09 12.98
C ASN A 208 -5.00 1.57 14.21
N SER A 209 -4.37 2.74 14.13
CA SER A 209 -3.84 3.45 15.31
C SER A 209 -4.69 4.67 15.56
N SER A 210 -5.28 4.75 16.75
CA SER A 210 -5.99 5.93 17.22
C SER A 210 -4.98 6.94 17.76
N VAL A 211 -4.83 8.09 17.12
CA VAL A 211 -4.15 9.25 17.72
C VAL A 211 -5.19 10.01 18.52
N VAL A 212 -5.17 9.84 19.84
CA VAL A 212 -6.07 10.55 20.75
C VAL A 212 -5.44 11.89 21.10
N SER A 213 -6.14 12.98 20.79
CA SER A 213 -5.84 14.30 21.30
C SER A 213 -6.07 14.29 22.82
N GLN A 214 -5.02 14.10 23.62
CA GLN A 214 -5.09 14.44 25.05
C GLN A 214 -5.13 15.97 25.15
N GLN A 215 -6.28 16.49 25.61
CA GLN A 215 -6.43 17.86 26.07
C GLN A 215 -5.61 18.08 27.33
#